data_AF-C4XKY3-F1
#
_entry.id   AF-C4XKY3-F1
#
_cell.length_a   1.000
_cell.length_b   1.000
_cell.length_c   1.000
_cell.angle_alpha   90.00
_cell.angle_beta   90.00
_cell.angle_gamma   90.00
#
_symmetry.space_group_name_H-M   'P 1'
#
loop_
_entity.id
_entity.type
_entity.pdbx_description
1 polymer ?
#
loop_
_entity_poly.entity_id
_entity_poly.type
_entity_poly.pdbx_seq_one_letter_code
_entity_poly.pdbx_strand_id
1 'polypeptide(L)' 'MEPQDLEKLDLKSAIISAFRPIEQLFKIMDTTAIEVDGAILRCYAEIGLELTMNFRKKLENLLNSNQDGPENAER' A
#
# COMPACT_ATOMS: atom_id res chain seq x y z
N MET A 1 -16.74 4.50 -21.45
CA MET A 1 -15.80 3.75 -20.61
C MET A 1 -16.64 2.71 -19.92
N GLU A 2 -16.30 1.43 -20.11
CA GLU A 2 -17.11 0.35 -19.55
C GLU A 2 -16.98 0.35 -18.01
N PRO A 3 -17.99 -0.10 -17.25
CA PRO A 3 -17.93 -0.14 -15.78
C PRO A 3 -16.71 -0.90 -15.23
N GLN A 4 -16.27 -1.94 -15.94
CA GLN A 4 -15.08 -2.75 -15.60
C GLN A 4 -13.77 -1.95 -15.74
N ASP A 5 -13.71 -0.99 -16.66
CA ASP A 5 -12.53 -0.14 -16.83
C ASP A 5 -12.40 0.88 -15.68
N LEU A 6 -13.53 1.38 -15.18
CA LEU A 6 -13.58 2.26 -14.00
C LEU A 6 -13.13 1.53 -12.74
N GLU A 7 -13.64 0.32 -12.51
CA GLU A 7 -13.26 -0.52 -11.36
C GLU A 7 -11.76 -0.85 -11.35
N LYS A 8 -11.21 -1.16 -12.53
CA LYS A 8 -9.77 -1.39 -12.71
C LYS A 8 -8.94 -0.13 -12.44
N LEU A 9 -9.43 1.04 -12.84
CA LEU A 9 -8.78 2.32 -12.59
C LEU A 9 -8.79 2.69 -11.10
N ASP A 10 -9.89 2.41 -10.41
CA ASP A 10 -10.05 2.63 -8.98
C ASP A 10 -9.14 1.71 -8.16
N LEU A 11 -9.08 0.41 -8.51
CA LEU A 11 -8.16 -0.54 -7.89
C LEU A 11 -6.69 -0.12 -8.07
N LYS A 12 -6.32 0.29 -9.29
CA LYS A 12 -4.97 0.80 -9.57
C LYS A 12 -4.66 2.03 -8.73
N SER A 13 -5.59 2.98 -8.62
CA SER A 13 -5.43 4.19 -7.83
C SER A 13 -5.31 3.87 -6.32
N ALA A 14 -6.06 2.89 -5.84
CA ALA A 14 -5.98 2.41 -4.46
C ALA A 14 -4.62 1.77 -4.14
N ILE A 15 -4.10 0.93 -5.05
CA ILE A 15 -2.76 0.31 -4.91
C ILE A 15 -1.67 1.38 -4.85
N ILE A 16 -1.69 2.33 -5.79
CA ILE A 16 -0.72 3.44 -5.82
C ILE A 16 -0.79 4.24 -4.51
N SER A 17 -2.01 4.57 -4.06
CA SER A 17 -2.22 5.33 -2.83
C SER A 17 -1.72 4.58 -1.59
N ALA A 18 -1.88 3.26 -1.54
CA ALA A 18 -1.36 2.43 -0.45
C ALA A 18 0.18 2.34 -0.46
N PHE A 19 0.82 2.46 -1.62
CA PHE A 19 2.28 2.42 -1.77
C PHE A 19 2.96 3.76 -1.45
N ARG A 20 2.28 4.90 -1.69
CA ARG A 20 2.81 6.26 -1.49
C ARG A 20 3.55 6.49 -0.16
N PRO A 21 3.07 6.02 1.01
CA PRO A 21 3.80 6.21 2.26
C PRO A 21 5.21 5.59 2.26
N ILE A 22 5.38 4.44 1.61
CA ILE A 22 6.67 3.76 1.48
C ILE A 22 7.61 4.61 0.61
N GLU A 23 7.12 5.16 -0.51
CA GLU A 23 7.90 6.09 -1.33
C GLU A 23 8.35 7.33 -0.55
N GLN A 24 7.47 7.88 0.28
CA GLN A 24 7.80 9.06 1.10
C GLN A 24 8.89 8.75 2.13
N LEU A 25 8.86 7.56 2.74
CA LEU A 25 9.93 7.13 3.63
C LEU A 25 11.28 7.10 2.90
N PHE A 26 11.35 6.52 1.70
CA PHE A 26 12.60 6.49 0.93
C PHE A 26 13.09 7.88 0.53
N LYS A 27 12.18 8.80 0.16
CA LYS A 27 12.56 10.19 -0.10
C LYS A 27 13.13 10.88 1.13
N ILE A 28 12.52 10.66 2.29
CA ILE A 28 13.03 11.20 3.56
C ILE A 28 14.44 10.67 3.79
N MET A 29 14.64 9.35 3.70
CA MET A 29 15.94 8.70 3.87
C MET A 29 17.01 9.24 2.91
N ASP A 30 16.65 9.49 1.64
CA ASP A 30 17.54 10.06 0.62
C ASP A 30 17.96 11.51 0.95
N THR A 31 17.06 12.29 1.54
CA THR A 31 17.37 13.66 1.98
C THR A 31 18.15 13.75 3.29
N THR A 32 18.28 12.64 4.03
CA THR A 32 18.99 12.64 5.30
C THR A 32 20.51 12.59 5.08
N ALA A 33 21.25 13.37 5.86
CA ALA A 33 22.71 13.48 5.74
C ALA A 33 23.42 12.12 5.87
N ILE A 34 24.58 11.97 5.21
CA ILE A 34 25.39 10.73 5.22
C ILE A 34 25.83 10.32 6.64
N GLU A 35 25.89 11.28 7.57
CA GLU A 35 26.24 11.10 8.99
C GLU A 35 25.02 10.82 9.88
N VAL A 36 24.03 10.11 9.35
CA VAL A 36 22.83 9.71 10.11
C VAL A 36 23.22 8.86 11.31
N ASP A 37 22.76 9.28 12.49
CA ASP A 37 22.82 8.48 13.71
C ASP A 37 22.19 7.10 13.47
N GLY A 38 22.87 6.03 13.90
CA GLY A 38 22.38 4.66 13.80
C GLY A 38 21.03 4.44 14.49
N ALA A 39 20.63 5.30 15.45
CA ALA A 39 19.27 5.32 15.98
C ALA A 39 18.24 5.74 14.91
N ILE A 40 18.52 6.80 14.14
CA ILE A 40 17.65 7.29 13.07
C ILE A 40 17.53 6.24 11.95
N LEU A 41 18.63 5.58 11.58
CA LEU A 41 18.60 4.50 10.59
C LEU A 41 17.71 3.33 11.04
N ARG A 42 17.77 2.95 12.32
CA ARG A 42 16.87 1.92 12.88
C ARG A 42 15.41 2.36 12.85
N CYS A 43 15.11 3.61 13.18
CA CYS A 43 13.74 4.13 13.08
C CYS A 43 13.21 4.06 11.65
N TYR A 44 14.01 4.41 10.64
CA TYR A 44 13.59 4.26 9.24
C TYR A 44 13.28 2.81 8.88
N ALA A 45 14.10 1.86 9.35
CA ALA A 45 13.85 0.44 9.11
C ALA A 45 12.55 -0.04 9.77
N GLU A 46 12.30 0.34 11.03
CA GLU A 46 11.07 0.00 11.76
C GLU A 46 9.84 0.58 11.08
N ILE A 47 9.88 1.85 10.67
CA ILE A 47 8.80 2.51 9.94
C ILE A 47 8.57 1.79 8.60
N GLY A 48 9.63 1.46 7.87
CA GLY A 48 9.54 0.76 6.59
C GLY A 48 8.88 -0.61 6.70
N LEU A 49 9.20 -1.37 7.74
CA LEU A 49 8.58 -2.67 8.03
C LEU A 49 7.08 -2.51 8.30
N GLU A 50 6.70 -1.55 9.14
CA GLU A 50 5.30 -1.31 9.47
C GLU A 50 4.49 -0.83 8.25
N LEU A 51 5.04 0.10 7.46
CA LEU A 51 4.41 0.56 6.22
C LEU A 51 4.22 -0.58 5.21
N THR A 52 5.20 -1.47 5.08
CA THR A 52 5.13 -2.63 4.18
C THR A 52 4.09 -3.65 4.66
N MET A 53 4.00 -3.89 5.98
CA MET A 53 2.97 -4.74 6.56
C MET A 53 1.57 -4.17 6.30
N ASN A 54 1.41 -2.86 6.49
CA ASN A 54 0.14 -2.17 6.24
C ASN A 54 -0.24 -2.18 4.76
N PHE A 55 0.72 -2.01 3.86
CA PHE A 55 0.50 -2.15 2.42
C PHE A 55 0.00 -3.55 2.07
N ARG A 56 0.64 -4.61 2.59
CA ARG A 56 0.23 -6.00 2.35
C ARG A 56 -1.19 -6.25 2.82
N LYS A 57 -1.54 -5.84 4.05
CA LYS A 57 -2.90 -5.98 4.60
C LYS A 57 -3.94 -5.26 3.72
N LYS A 58 -3.64 -4.03 3.28
CA LYS A 58 -4.54 -3.28 2.39
C LYS A 58 -4.69 -3.96 1.03
N LEU A 59 -3.60 -4.48 0.47
CA LEU A 59 -3.62 -5.20 -0.81
C LEU A 59 -4.44 -6.48 -0.70
N GLU A 60 -4.24 -7.28 0.33
CA GLU A 60 -5.03 -8.49 0.60
C GLU A 60 -6.51 -8.16 0.74
N ASN A 61 -6.87 -7.12 1.48
CA ASN A 61 -8.26 -6.67 1.59
C ASN A 61 -8.84 -6.26 0.23
N LEU A 62 -8.11 -5.46 -0.55
CA LEU A 62 -8.58 -5.03 -1.88
C LEU A 62 -8.78 -6.21 -2.84
N LEU A 63 -7.90 -7.21 -2.79
CA LEU A 63 -8.00 -8.39 -3.65
C LEU A 63 -9.09 -9.37 -3.19
N ASN A 64 -9.28 -9.53 -1.88
CA ASN A 64 -10.28 -10.42 -1.30
C ASN A 64 -11.69 -9.81 -1.32
N SER A 65 -11.84 -8.48 -1.24
CA SER A 65 -13.13 -7.80 -1.41
C SER A 65 -13.73 -7.97 -2.81
N ASN A 66 -12.92 -8.30 -3.80
CA ASN A 66 -13.38 -8.63 -5.16
C ASN A 66 -13.81 -10.11 -5.31
N GLN A 67 -13.76 -10.91 -4.24
CA GLN A 67 -14.17 -12.33 -4.26
C GLN A 67 -15.58 -12.57 -3.67
N ASP A 68 -16.18 -11.60 -2.98
CA ASP A 68 -17.57 -11.68 -2.48
C ASP A 68 -18.57 -11.15 -3.53
N GLY A 69 -18.64 -11.83 -4.67
CA GLY A 69 -19.75 -11.69 -5.61
C GLY A 69 -20.99 -12.47 -5.13
N PRO A 70 -22.22 -12.06 -5.48
CA PRO A 70 -23.46 -12.57 -4.88
C PRO A 70 -23.78 -13.99 -5.36
N GLU A 71 -23.25 -15.01 -4.69
CA GLU A 71 -23.57 -16.42 -4.98
C GLU A 71 -24.76 -16.97 -4.16
N ASN A 72 -25.55 -16.14 -3.48
CA ASN A 72 -26.70 -16.62 -2.70
C ASN A 72 -27.97 -15.79 -2.91
N ALA A 73 -28.45 -15.73 -4.15
CA ALA A 73 -29.82 -15.35 -4.46
C ALA A 73 -30.40 -16.33 -5.49
N GLU A 74 -30.56 -17.60 -5.10
CA GLU A 74 -31.48 -18.60 -5.70
C GLU A 74 -31.18 -20.00 -5.13
N ARG A 75 -31.65 -20.30 -3.90
CA ARG A 75 -32.10 -21.65 -3.50
C ARG A 75 -33.18 -21.55 -2.42
#